data_AF-A0A7V0UJM0-F1
#
_entry.id   AF-A0A7V0UJM0-F1
#
_cell.length_a   1.000
_cell.length_b   1.000
_cell.length_c   1.000
_cell.angle_alpha   90.00
_cell.angle_beta   90.00
_cell.angle_gamma   90.00
#
_symmetry.space_group_name_H-M   'P 1'
#
loop_
_entity.id
_entity.type
_entity.pdbx_description
1 polymer ?
#
loop_
_entity_poly.entity_id
_entity_poly.type
_entity_poly.pdbx_seq_one_letter_code
_entity_poly.pdbx_strand_id
1 'polypeptide(L)'
;MKSAAALTMVLFLPTMAAAEDRLFWTLTAGAHAAAVYDMETTIRALRRCPSCYEANPVMRPLMDSRSSAYAAGLGLSAVSAYGSFKLKERGSRWWWAPLAGQIGLHVVLGIRNSRLK
;
A
#
# COMPACT_ATOMS: atom_id res chain seq x y z
N MET A 1 1.34 5.49 -47.07
CA MET A 1 2.01 5.83 -45.79
C MET A 1 1.09 6.03 -44.58
N LYS A 2 -0.25 6.08 -44.71
CA LYS A 2 -1.16 6.25 -43.54
C LYS A 2 -1.48 4.94 -42.78
N SER A 3 -1.38 3.78 -43.44
CA SER A 3 -1.78 2.48 -42.85
C SER A 3 -0.79 1.89 -41.83
N ALA A 4 0.50 2.24 -41.90
CA ALA A 4 1.50 1.69 -41.00
C ALA A 4 1.34 2.22 -39.56
N ALA A 5 1.07 3.52 -39.40
CA ALA A 5 0.91 4.16 -38.09
C ALA A 5 -0.31 3.64 -37.31
N ALA A 6 -1.42 3.36 -38.01
CA ALA A 6 -2.61 2.78 -37.39
C ALA A 6 -2.36 1.35 -36.89
N LEU A 7 -1.59 0.56 -37.65
CA LEU A 7 -1.23 -0.81 -37.26
C LEU A 7 -0.28 -0.85 -36.05
N THR A 8 0.65 0.11 -35.96
CA THR A 8 1.52 0.26 -34.79
C THR A 8 0.70 0.66 -33.56
N MET A 9 -0.24 1.59 -33.67
CA MET A 9 -1.01 2.07 -32.51
C MET A 9 -1.88 0.98 -31.84
N VAL A 10 -2.43 0.06 -32.64
CA VAL A 10 -3.30 -1.04 -32.15
C VAL A 10 -2.53 -2.10 -31.37
N LEU A 11 -1.24 -2.31 -31.66
CA LEU A 11 -0.42 -3.33 -30.97
C LEU A 11 0.12 -2.87 -29.61
N PHE A 12 0.30 -1.56 -29.38
CA PHE A 12 0.92 -1.05 -28.14
C PHE A 12 -0.11 -0.77 -27.02
N LEU A 13 -1.33 -0.33 -27.34
CA LEU A 13 -2.39 -0.07 -26.36
C LEU A 13 -2.67 -1.25 -25.38
N PRO A 14 -2.85 -2.51 -25.85
CA PRO A 14 -3.12 -3.63 -24.94
C PRO A 14 -1.92 -3.94 -24.03
N THR A 15 -0.69 -3.72 -24.50
CA THR A 15 0.52 -3.96 -23.69
C THR A 15 0.68 -2.93 -22.56
N MET A 16 0.32 -1.67 -22.81
CA MET A 16 0.37 -0.62 -21.80
C MET A 16 -0.69 -0.82 -20.72
N ALA A 17 -1.93 -1.14 -21.12
CA ALA A 17 -3.00 -1.45 -20.17
C ALA A 17 -2.63 -2.65 -19.27
N ALA A 18 -2.08 -3.72 -19.86
CA ALA A 18 -1.61 -4.88 -19.10
C ALA A 18 -0.44 -4.54 -18.16
N ALA A 19 0.48 -3.64 -18.56
CA ALA A 19 1.58 -3.19 -17.70
C ALA A 19 1.06 -2.36 -16.51
N GLU A 20 0.12 -1.45 -16.73
CA GLU A 20 -0.51 -0.68 -15.66
C GLU A 20 -1.34 -1.55 -14.70
N ASP A 21 -2.01 -2.59 -15.20
CA ASP A 21 -2.73 -3.57 -14.38
C ASP A 21 -1.77 -4.36 -13.49
N ARG A 22 -0.67 -4.86 -14.07
CA ARG A 22 0.37 -5.56 -13.30
C ARG A 22 0.95 -4.64 -12.24
N LEU A 23 1.32 -3.41 -12.59
CA LEU A 23 1.87 -2.46 -11.63
C LEU A 23 0.87 -2.14 -10.50
N PHE A 24 -0.40 -1.94 -10.83
CA PHE A 24 -1.44 -1.71 -9.82
C PHE A 24 -1.53 -2.86 -8.81
N TRP A 25 -1.55 -4.11 -9.30
CA TRP A 25 -1.62 -5.28 -8.42
C TRP A 25 -0.33 -5.49 -7.63
N THR A 26 0.84 -5.25 -8.23
CA THR A 26 2.12 -5.27 -7.52
C THR A 26 2.16 -4.25 -6.39
N LEU A 27 1.75 -3.01 -6.63
CA LEU A 27 1.70 -1.97 -5.61
C LEU A 27 0.65 -2.28 -4.53
N THR A 28 -0.49 -2.85 -4.91
CA THR A 28 -1.52 -3.27 -3.95
C THR A 28 -1.00 -4.36 -3.03
N ALA A 29 -0.39 -5.42 -3.59
CA ALA A 29 0.22 -6.49 -2.81
C ALA A 29 1.36 -5.96 -1.91
N GLY A 30 2.21 -5.09 -2.45
CA GLY A 30 3.28 -4.43 -1.72
C GLY A 30 2.77 -3.60 -0.54
N ALA A 31 1.69 -2.83 -0.72
CA ALA A 31 1.09 -2.03 0.34
C ALA A 31 0.56 -2.90 1.48
N HIS A 32 -0.11 -4.01 1.16
CA HIS A 32 -0.59 -4.95 2.18
C HIS A 32 0.57 -5.64 2.92
N ALA A 33 1.61 -6.08 2.19
CA ALA A 33 2.79 -6.69 2.79
C ALA A 33 3.54 -5.70 3.72
N ALA A 34 3.69 -4.44 3.28
CA ALA A 34 4.29 -3.39 4.08
C ALA A 34 3.46 -3.09 5.33
N ALA A 35 2.13 -3.01 5.22
CA ALA A 35 1.24 -2.84 6.36
C ALA A 35 1.38 -3.99 7.37
N VAL A 36 1.42 -5.25 6.91
CA VAL A 36 1.66 -6.42 7.79
C VAL A 36 3.01 -6.32 8.49
N TYR A 37 4.06 -5.91 7.78
CA TYR A 37 5.38 -5.73 8.35
C TYR A 37 5.39 -4.66 9.45
N ASP A 38 4.88 -3.47 9.16
CA ASP A 38 4.76 -2.36 10.13
C ASP A 38 4.03 -2.83 11.39
N MET A 39 2.85 -3.43 11.20
CA MET A 39 2.04 -4.02 12.26
C MET A 39 2.76 -5.04 13.14
N GLU A 40 3.43 -6.03 12.54
CA GLU A 40 4.19 -7.03 13.31
C GLU A 40 5.27 -6.36 14.15
N THR A 41 5.97 -5.39 13.57
CA THR A 41 7.03 -4.68 14.28
C THR A 41 6.48 -3.77 15.38
N THR A 42 5.34 -3.10 15.18
CA THR A 42 4.61 -2.33 16.20
C THR A 42 4.22 -3.23 17.37
N ILE A 43 3.52 -4.34 17.10
CA ILE A 43 3.06 -5.26 18.15
C ILE A 43 4.26 -5.79 18.95
N ARG A 44 5.35 -6.15 18.27
CA ARG A 44 6.58 -6.59 18.96
C ARG A 44 7.24 -5.47 19.74
N ALA A 45 7.21 -4.22 19.27
CA ALA A 45 7.81 -3.08 19.97
C ALA A 45 7.02 -2.76 21.25
N LEU A 46 5.68 -2.70 21.16
CA LEU A 46 4.80 -2.46 22.32
C LEU A 46 4.94 -3.54 23.40
N ARG A 47 5.22 -4.79 23.01
CA ARG A 47 5.49 -5.87 23.97
C ARG A 47 6.87 -5.76 24.65
N ARG A 48 7.85 -5.15 23.98
CA ARG A 48 9.23 -5.05 24.48
C ARG A 48 9.44 -3.81 25.35
N CYS A 49 8.75 -2.72 25.03
CA CYS A 49 8.86 -1.43 25.70
C CYS A 49 7.54 -1.07 26.42
N PRO A 50 7.42 -1.30 27.75
CA PRO A 50 6.20 -1.04 28.51
C PRO A 50 5.79 0.44 28.56
N SER A 51 6.74 1.36 28.36
CA SER A 51 6.50 2.80 28.29
C SER A 51 6.14 3.30 26.89
N CYS A 52 6.25 2.44 25.87
CA CYS A 52 5.94 2.80 24.50
C CYS A 52 4.43 2.69 24.24
N TYR A 53 3.94 3.54 23.33
CA TYR A 53 2.56 3.52 22.89
C TYR A 53 2.49 3.77 21.38
N GLU A 54 1.42 3.28 20.73
CA GLU A 54 1.17 3.53 19.31
C GLU A 54 0.87 5.02 19.08
N ALA A 55 1.71 5.70 18.29
CA ALA A 55 1.60 7.14 18.08
C ALA A 55 0.34 7.51 17.28
N ASN A 56 -0.10 6.65 16.36
CA ASN A 56 -1.29 6.86 15.55
C ASN A 56 -2.56 6.71 16.42
N PRO A 57 -3.34 7.79 16.65
CA PRO A 57 -4.51 7.75 17.52
C PRO A 57 -5.63 6.84 16.99
N VAL A 58 -5.71 6.62 15.68
CA VAL A 58 -6.69 5.70 15.06
C VAL A 58 -6.32 4.25 15.36
N MET A 59 -5.04 3.92 15.28
CA MET A 59 -4.55 2.55 15.46
C MET A 59 -4.37 2.19 16.95
N ARG A 60 -4.04 3.16 17.80
CA ARG A 60 -3.79 2.94 19.24
C ARG A 60 -4.84 2.08 19.95
N PRO A 61 -6.15 2.39 19.89
CA PRO A 61 -7.16 1.59 20.60
C PRO A 61 -7.33 0.18 20.02
N LEU A 62 -6.72 -0.11 18.87
CA LEU A 62 -6.84 -1.38 18.15
C LEU A 62 -5.62 -2.27 18.38
N MET A 63 -4.56 -1.78 19.03
CA MET A 63 -3.32 -2.53 19.26
C MET A 63 -3.43 -3.60 20.35
N ASP A 64 -4.48 -3.55 21.19
CA ASP A 64 -4.69 -4.52 22.27
C ASP A 64 -5.09 -5.92 21.73
N SER A 65 -5.63 -5.98 20.51
CA SER A 65 -5.99 -7.22 19.85
C SER A 65 -5.28 -7.32 18.50
N ARG A 66 -4.54 -8.42 18.28
CA ARG A 66 -3.87 -8.66 17.00
C ARG A 66 -4.89 -8.65 15.85
N SER A 67 -6.04 -9.28 16.01
CA SER A 67 -7.05 -9.33 14.95
C SER A 67 -7.64 -7.95 14.65
N SER A 68 -7.92 -7.14 15.68
CA SER A 68 -8.42 -5.76 15.50
C SER A 68 -7.39 -4.88 14.80
N ALA A 69 -6.12 -5.01 15.21
CA ALA A 69 -5.01 -4.34 14.57
C ALA A 69 -4.95 -4.70 13.07
N TYR A 70 -5.01 -6.00 12.72
CA TYR A 70 -4.88 -6.44 11.32
C TYR A 70 -6.08 -6.04 10.49
N ALA A 71 -7.28 -6.18 11.04
CA ALA A 71 -8.50 -5.74 10.38
C ALA A 71 -8.42 -4.25 10.02
N ALA A 72 -7.93 -3.41 10.93
CA ALA A 72 -7.78 -1.99 10.68
C ALA A 72 -6.67 -1.68 9.67
N GLY A 73 -5.47 -2.23 9.86
CA GLY A 73 -4.33 -1.97 8.98
C GLY A 73 -4.56 -2.43 7.54
N LEU A 74 -5.08 -3.65 7.37
CA LEU A 74 -5.42 -4.19 6.05
C LEU A 74 -6.65 -3.50 5.47
N GLY A 75 -7.65 -3.16 6.28
CA GLY A 75 -8.82 -2.40 5.85
C GLY A 75 -8.46 -1.03 5.28
N LEU A 76 -7.60 -0.27 5.98
CA LEU A 76 -7.09 1.02 5.48
C LEU A 76 -6.25 0.87 4.20
N SER A 77 -5.49 -0.23 4.08
CA SER A 77 -4.75 -0.56 2.85
C SER A 77 -5.69 -0.85 1.68
N ALA A 78 -6.78 -1.58 1.92
CA ALA A 78 -7.80 -1.86 0.92
C ALA A 78 -8.52 -0.59 0.47
N VAL A 79 -8.81 0.34 1.38
CA VAL A 79 -9.37 1.67 1.04
C VAL A 79 -8.41 2.45 0.14
N SER A 80 -7.11 2.45 0.45
CA SER A 80 -6.09 3.12 -0.38
C SER A 80 -5.94 2.48 -1.76
N ALA A 81 -6.01 1.15 -1.85
CA ALA A 81 -6.03 0.41 -3.10
C ALA A 81 -7.27 0.73 -3.94
N TYR A 82 -8.45 0.78 -3.32
CA TYR A 82 -9.70 1.17 -3.99
C TYR A 82 -9.65 2.62 -4.49
N GLY A 83 -9.15 3.55 -3.68
CA GLY A 83 -8.94 4.94 -4.10
C GLY A 83 -7.99 5.05 -5.30
N SER A 84 -6.88 4.31 -5.26
CA SER A 84 -5.92 4.23 -6.36
C SER A 84 -6.53 3.63 -7.62
N PHE A 85 -7.35 2.59 -7.47
CA PHE A 85 -8.12 2.01 -8.58
C PHE A 85 -9.06 3.04 -9.21
N LYS A 86 -9.81 3.79 -8.40
CA LYS A 86 -10.69 4.85 -8.91
C LYS A 86 -9.94 5.99 -9.59
N LEU A 87 -8.74 6.34 -9.13
CA LEU A 87 -7.89 7.31 -9.81
C LEU A 87 -7.40 6.78 -11.15
N LYS A 88 -7.04 5.48 -11.21
CA LYS A 88 -6.64 4.81 -12.44
C LYS A 88 -7.76 4.75 -13.47
N GLU A 89 -8.97 4.36 -13.07
CA GLU A 89 -10.16 4.35 -13.95
C GLU A 89 -10.46 5.73 -14.55
N ARG A 90 -10.13 6.81 -13.83
CA ARG A 90 -10.28 8.19 -14.29
C ARG A 90 -9.11 8.69 -15.15
N GLY A 91 -8.12 7.84 -15.45
CA GLY A 91 -6.94 8.20 -16.23
C GLY A 91 -5.97 9.15 -15.51
N SER A 92 -6.01 9.24 -14.18
CA SER A 92 -5.11 10.11 -13.43
C SER A 92 -3.67 9.60 -13.47
N ARG A 93 -2.72 10.41 -13.96
CA ARG A 93 -1.28 10.06 -13.98
C ARG A 93 -0.66 9.75 -12.60
N TRP A 94 -1.36 10.10 -11.51
CA TRP A 94 -0.90 9.94 -10.13
C TRP A 94 -1.61 8.79 -9.40
N TRP A 95 -2.30 7.90 -10.11
CA TRP A 95 -3.04 6.78 -9.51
C TRP A 95 -2.19 5.87 -8.63
N TRP A 96 -0.88 5.76 -8.91
CA TRP A 96 0.07 4.91 -8.18
C TRP A 96 0.55 5.53 -6.86
N ALA A 97 0.43 6.86 -6.73
CA ALA A 97 1.05 7.62 -5.65
C ALA A 97 0.54 7.22 -4.24
N PRO A 98 -0.78 7.00 -4.02
CA PRO A 98 -1.26 6.60 -2.70
C PRO A 98 -0.65 5.26 -2.24
N LEU A 99 -0.60 4.25 -3.11
CA LEU A 99 -0.03 2.94 -2.78
C LEU A 99 1.48 3.01 -2.57
N ALA A 100 2.22 3.69 -3.45
CA ALA A 100 3.67 3.84 -3.30
C ALA A 100 4.03 4.62 -2.02
N GLY A 101 3.31 5.70 -1.72
CA GLY A 101 3.47 6.46 -0.49
C GLY A 101 3.15 5.63 0.75
N GLN A 102 2.08 4.85 0.71
CA GLN A 102 1.70 3.95 1.78
C GLN A 102 2.78 2.88 2.06
N ILE A 103 3.34 2.27 1.01
CA ILE A 103 4.46 1.32 1.13
C ILE A 103 5.64 2.00 1.85
N GLY A 104 6.07 3.17 1.36
CA GLY A 104 7.19 3.90 1.94
C GLY A 104 6.98 4.22 3.42
N LEU A 105 5.78 4.70 3.77
CA LEU A 105 5.42 5.02 5.15
C LEU A 105 5.51 3.79 6.05
N HIS A 106 4.84 2.69 5.70
CA HIS A 106 4.85 1.47 6.51
C HIS A 106 6.24 0.85 6.63
N VAL A 107 7.05 0.85 5.57
CA VAL A 107 8.43 0.33 5.63
C VAL A 107 9.27 1.16 6.60
N VAL A 108 9.21 2.49 6.52
CA VAL A 108 9.97 3.38 7.42
C VAL A 108 9.53 3.21 8.87
N LEU A 109 8.21 3.17 9.12
CA LEU A 109 7.68 2.94 10.46
C LEU A 109 8.06 1.56 10.98
N GLY A 110 7.98 0.51 10.16
CA GLY A 110 8.36 -0.83 10.59
C GLY A 110 9.84 -0.98 10.91
N ILE A 111 10.72 -0.31 10.15
CA ILE A 111 12.15 -0.23 10.46
C ILE A 111 12.37 0.50 11.79
N ARG A 112 11.69 1.62 12.03
CA ARG A 112 11.76 2.37 13.29
C ARG A 112 11.31 1.50 14.46
N ASN A 113 10.16 0.85 14.35
CA ASN A 113 9.58 -0.01 15.39
C ASN A 113 10.49 -1.21 15.71
N SER A 114 11.15 -1.78 14.69
CA SER A 114 12.11 -2.86 14.87
C SER A 114 13.33 -2.48 15.73
N ARG A 115 13.66 -1.19 15.79
CA ARG A 115 14.79 -0.64 16.55
C ARG A 115 14.43 -0.18 17.96
N LEU A 116 13.14 -0.10 18.30
CA LEU A 116 12.68 0.21 19.65
C LEU A 116 12.96 -0.99 20.57
N LYS A 117 13.50 -0.71 21.76
CA LYS A 117 13.83 -1.69 22.80
C LYS A 117 12.89 -1.50 23.97
#